data_AF-A0A8S1KQM7-F1
#
_entry.id   AF-A0A8S1KQM7-F1
#
_cell.length_a   1.000
_cell.length_b   1.000
_cell.length_c   1.000
_cell.angle_alpha   90.00
_cell.angle_beta   90.00
_cell.angle_gamma   90.00
#
_symmetry.space_group_name_H-M   'P 1'
#
loop_
_entity.id
_entity.type
_entity.pdbx_description
1 polymer ?
#
loop_
_entity_poly.entity_id
_entity_poly.type
_entity_poly.pdbx_seq_one_letter_code
_entity_poly.pdbx_strand_id
1 'polypeptide(L)'
;MAISNGTSILVGSIIYIVLGVVACFGFNIYVTKKTKNPHDVAENRTITLVSVTIATFCTWLMWIVAYMAQMNPLITPEWESHQPKEEN
;
A
#
# COMPACT_ATOMS: atom_id res chain seq x y z
N MET A 1 13.54 -11.44 17.36
CA MET A 1 14.27 -11.67 16.10
C MET A 1 14.20 -10.36 15.33
N ALA A 2 15.29 -9.59 15.28
CA ALA A 2 15.31 -8.34 14.52
C ALA A 2 15.16 -8.69 13.03
N ILE A 3 14.05 -8.30 12.42
CA ILE A 3 13.84 -8.48 10.99
C ILE A 3 14.80 -7.52 10.29
N SER A 4 15.71 -8.06 9.49
CA SER A 4 16.61 -7.24 8.67
C SER A 4 15.78 -6.28 7.80
N ASN A 5 16.23 -5.03 7.67
CA ASN A 5 15.52 -4.01 6.89
C ASN A 5 15.21 -4.47 5.45
N GLY A 6 16.11 -5.24 4.83
CA GLY A 6 15.89 -5.81 3.50
C GLY A 6 14.74 -6.82 3.45
N THR A 7 14.56 -7.60 4.52
CA THR A 7 13.44 -8.56 4.63
C THR A 7 12.11 -7.84 4.77
N SER A 8 12.05 -6.73 5.52
CA SER A 8 10.83 -5.91 5.68
C SER A 8 10.36 -5.29 4.37
N ILE A 9 11.29 -4.75 3.57
CA ILE A 9 10.98 -4.18 2.24
C ILE A 9 10.44 -5.27 1.31
N LEU A 10 11.07 -6.45 1.30
CA LEU A 10 10.66 -7.58 0.47
C LEU A 10 9.26 -8.05 0.84
N VAL A 11 9.00 -8.28 2.12
CA VAL A 11 7.68 -8.73 2.61
C VAL A 11 6.61 -7.70 2.29
N GLY A 12 6.85 -6.42 2.54
CA GLY A 12 5.87 -5.37 2.22
C GLY A 12 5.59 -5.25 0.72
N SER A 13 6.62 -5.37 -0.12
CA SER A 13 6.45 -5.36 -1.58
C SER A 13 5.63 -6.54 -2.08
N ILE A 14 5.86 -7.74 -1.52
CA ILE A 14 5.04 -8.93 -1.83
C ILE A 14 3.57 -8.70 -1.45
N ILE A 15 3.31 -8.09 -0.29
CA ILE A 15 1.94 -7.78 0.16
C ILE A 15 1.23 -6.86 -0.85
N TYR A 16 1.88 -5.78 -1.29
CA TYR A 16 1.28 -4.86 -2.27
C TYR A 16 1.07 -5.52 -3.65
N ILE A 17 1.96 -6.41 -4.07
CA ILE A 17 1.77 -7.19 -5.31
C ILE A 17 0.54 -8.10 -5.17
N VAL A 18 0.42 -8.86 -4.08
CA VAL A 18 -0.72 -9.75 -3.83
C VAL A 18 -2.02 -8.94 -3.77
N LEU A 19 -2.03 -7.82 -3.04
CA LEU A 19 -3.19 -6.91 -2.98
C LEU A 19 -3.57 -6.35 -4.34
N GLY A 20 -2.58 -5.95 -5.16
CA GLY A 20 -2.81 -5.47 -6.52
C GLY A 20 -3.43 -6.52 -7.42
N VAL A 21 -2.91 -7.75 -7.38
CA VAL A 21 -3.45 -8.88 -8.16
C VAL A 21 -4.88 -9.19 -7.74
N VAL A 22 -5.14 -9.32 -6.43
CA VAL A 22 -6.48 -9.58 -5.90
C VAL A 22 -7.46 -8.46 -6.26
N ALA A 23 -7.04 -7.19 -6.15
CA ALA A 23 -7.84 -6.04 -6.54
C ALA A 23 -8.15 -6.08 -8.05
N CYS A 24 -7.16 -6.33 -8.91
CA CYS A 24 -7.37 -6.45 -10.35
C CYS A 24 -8.43 -7.52 -10.68
N PHE A 25 -8.36 -8.71 -10.09
CA PHE A 25 -9.37 -9.75 -10.30
C PHE A 25 -10.75 -9.37 -9.75
N GLY A 26 -10.81 -8.83 -8.53
CA GLY A 26 -12.06 -8.41 -7.89
C GLY A 26 -12.79 -7.32 -8.69
N PHE A 27 -12.07 -6.27 -9.08
CA PHE A 27 -12.62 -5.18 -9.89
C PHE A 27 -12.99 -5.63 -11.32
N ASN A 28 -12.25 -6.58 -11.91
CA ASN A 28 -12.60 -7.15 -13.20
C ASN A 28 -13.98 -7.82 -13.17
N ILE A 29 -14.18 -8.71 -12.19
CA ILE A 29 -15.45 -9.43 -12.01
C ILE A 29 -16.59 -8.44 -11.69
N TYR A 30 -16.32 -7.44 -10.86
CA TYR A 30 -17.30 -6.42 -10.50
C TYR A 30 -17.79 -5.63 -11.72
N VAL A 31 -16.87 -5.14 -12.55
CA VAL A 31 -17.20 -4.37 -13.77
C VAL A 31 -17.99 -5.22 -14.76
N THR A 32 -17.55 -6.45 -15.02
CA THR A 32 -18.27 -7.36 -15.94
C THR A 32 -19.70 -7.67 -15.45
N LYS A 33 -19.92 -7.77 -14.13
CA LYS A 33 -21.27 -7.99 -13.58
C LYS A 33 -22.16 -6.75 -13.57
N LYS A 34 -21.57 -5.56 -13.41
CA LYS A 34 -22.32 -4.30 -13.22
C LYS A 34 -22.70 -3.64 -14.54
N THR A 35 -21.85 -3.77 -15.57
CA THR A 35 -22.08 -3.13 -16.87
C THR A 35 -23.28 -3.76 -17.58
N LYS A 36 -24.30 -2.95 -17.86
CA LYS A 36 -25.56 -3.38 -18.52
C LYS A 36 -25.42 -3.52 -20.03
N ASN A 37 -24.61 -2.66 -20.65
CA ASN A 37 -24.40 -2.65 -22.09
C ASN A 37 -23.19 -3.51 -22.47
N PRO A 38 -23.36 -4.59 -23.26
CA PRO A 38 -22.25 -5.49 -23.60
C PRO A 38 -21.12 -4.82 -24.39
N HIS A 39 -21.42 -3.75 -25.15
CA HIS A 39 -20.41 -2.99 -25.90
C HIS A 39 -19.43 -2.23 -24.99
N ASP A 40 -19.90 -1.73 -23.84
CA ASP A 40 -19.10 -0.88 -22.93
C ASP A 40 -18.24 -1.72 -21.97
N VAL A 41 -18.42 -3.05 -21.95
CA VAL A 41 -17.73 -3.94 -20.99
C VAL A 41 -16.22 -3.94 -21.23
N ALA A 42 -15.79 -4.00 -22.49
CA ALA A 42 -14.37 -4.07 -22.84
C ALA A 42 -13.63 -2.77 -22.49
N GLU A 43 -14.24 -1.61 -22.77
CA GLU A 43 -13.67 -0.30 -22.44
C GLU A 43 -13.61 -0.09 -20.93
N ASN A 44 -14.72 -0.34 -20.22
CA ASN A 44 -14.78 -0.19 -18.77
C ASN A 44 -13.79 -1.11 -18.04
N ARG A 45 -13.61 -2.34 -18.54
CA ARG A 45 -12.63 -3.30 -18.01
C ARG A 45 -11.20 -2.78 -18.18
N THR A 46 -10.87 -2.23 -19.34
CA THR A 46 -9.53 -1.68 -19.61
C THR A 46 -9.25 -0.48 -18.71
N ILE A 47 -10.18 0.48 -18.62
CA ILE A 47 -10.04 1.66 -17.77
C ILE A 47 -9.88 1.25 -16.30
N THR A 48 -10.66 0.28 -15.84
CA THR A 48 -10.61 -0.20 -14.46
C THR A 48 -9.30 -0.92 -14.15
N LEU A 49 -8.81 -1.77 -15.05
CA LEU A 49 -7.54 -2.48 -14.82
C LEU A 49 -6.36 -1.50 -14.77
N VAL A 50 -6.34 -0.51 -15.67
CA VAL A 50 -5.30 0.54 -15.69
C VAL A 50 -5.37 1.38 -14.42
N SER A 51 -6.57 1.82 -14.01
CA SER A 51 -6.73 2.65 -12.82
C SER A 51 -6.33 1.92 -11.53
N VAL A 52 -6.73 0.65 -11.38
CA VAL A 52 -6.35 -0.18 -10.22
C VAL A 52 -4.84 -0.40 -10.18
N THR A 53 -4.22 -0.69 -11.32
CA THR A 53 -2.76 -0.90 -11.40
C THR A 53 -1.99 0.36 -10.99
N ILE A 54 -2.39 1.52 -11.53
CA ILE A 54 -1.77 2.81 -11.18
C ILE A 54 -1.99 3.12 -9.69
N ALA A 55 -3.20 2.92 -9.16
CA ALA A 55 -3.50 3.17 -7.76
C ALA A 55 -2.68 2.27 -6.82
N THR A 56 -2.54 0.98 -7.12
CA THR A 56 -1.69 0.07 -6.35
C THR A 56 -0.23 0.51 -6.41
N PHE A 57 0.26 0.91 -7.59
CA PHE A 57 1.63 1.39 -7.73
C PHE A 57 1.88 2.67 -6.93
N CYS A 58 0.97 3.65 -6.98
CA CYS A 58 1.08 4.89 -6.21
C CYS A 58 1.04 4.64 -4.69
N THR A 59 0.16 3.75 -4.23
CA THR A 59 0.07 3.42 -2.80
C THR A 59 1.30 2.65 -2.31
N TRP A 60 1.87 1.77 -3.14
CA TRP A 60 3.15 1.12 -2.85
C TRP A 60 4.31 2.13 -2.82
N LEU A 61 4.35 3.08 -3.76
CA LEU A 61 5.36 4.16 -3.79
C LEU A 61 5.31 5.03 -2.53
N MET A 62 4.12 5.44 -2.10
CA MET A 62 3.96 6.20 -0.86
C MET A 62 4.47 5.41 0.35
N TRP A 63 4.15 4.13 0.43
CA TRP A 63 4.59 3.26 1.51
C TRP A 63 6.12 3.08 1.54
N ILE A 64 6.74 2.75 0.40
CA ILE A 64 8.19 2.49 0.34
C ILE A 64 9.00 3.75 0.67
N VAL A 65 8.56 4.93 0.20
CA VAL A 65 9.21 6.21 0.53
C VAL A 65 9.11 6.50 2.02
N ALA A 66 7.92 6.36 2.62
CA ALA A 66 7.73 6.57 4.06
C ALA A 66 8.55 5.58 4.90
N TYR A 67 8.65 4.33 4.46
CA TYR A 67 9.46 3.30 5.11
C TYR A 67 10.95 3.65 5.06
N MET A 68 11.47 4.00 3.87
CA MET A 68 12.88 4.36 3.69
C MET A 68 13.27 5.62 4.47
N ALA A 69 12.36 6.59 4.58
CA ALA A 69 12.60 7.81 5.37
C ALA A 69 12.87 7.53 6.85
N GLN A 70 12.39 6.40 7.38
CA GLN A 70 12.56 6.02 8.78
C GLN A 70 13.75 5.08 9.02
N MET A 71 14.41 4.56 7.98
CA MET A 71 15.49 3.57 8.14
C MET A 71 16.78 4.15 8.71
N ASN A 72 17.08 5.42 8.44
CA ASN A 72 18.24 6.15 8.98
C ASN A 72 17.80 7.56 9.41
N PRO A 73 17.11 7.69 10.56
CA PRO A 73 16.59 8.97 11.01
C PRO A 73 17.74 9.89 11.46
N LEU A 74 17.75 11.12 10.96
CA LEU A 74 18.68 12.17 11.41
C LEU A 74 18.16 12.91 12.66
N ILE A 75 16.84 12.90 12.85
CA ILE A 75 16.16 13.56 13.95
C ILE A 75 15.51 12.47 14.79
N THR A 76 15.76 12.49 16.10
CA THR A 76 15.11 11.60 17.07
C THR A 76 14.08 12.39 17.86
N PRO A 77 12.98 11.76 18.30
CA PRO A 77 11.99 12.44 19.11
C PRO A 77 12.60 12.83 20.47
N GLU A 78 12.50 14.11 20.83
CA GLU A 78 12.83 14.59 22.17
C GLU A 78 11.58 14.46 23.06
N TRP A 79 11.75 13.77 24.18
CA TRP A 79 10.69 13.60 25.18
C TRP A 79 10.82 14.74 26.20
N GLU A 80 10.05 15.81 26.03
CA GLU A 80 9.91 16.82 27.08
C GLU A 80 9.24 16.16 28.30
N SER A 81 9.83 16.38 29.48
CA SER A 81 9.68 15.69 30.78
C SER A 81 8.28 15.61 31.43
N HIS A 82 7.17 15.48 30.70
CA HIS A 82 5.82 15.25 31.27
C HIS A 82 5.55 13.79 31.71
N GLN A 83 6.57 13.06 32.14
CA GLN A 83 6.38 11.81 32.88
C GLN A 83 6.08 12.21 34.34
N PRO A 84 4.96 11.77 34.96
CA PRO A 84 4.74 12.02 36.37
C PRO A 84 5.90 11.41 37.16
N LYS A 85 6.60 12.24 37.93
CA LYS A 85 7.67 11.77 38.82
C LYS A 85 7.01 10.89 39.88
N GLU A 86 7.39 9.62 39.97
CA GLU A 86 7.01 8.78 41.10
C GLU A 86 7.71 9.33 42.35
N GLU A 87 6.93 9.96 43.23
CA GLU A 87 7.34 10.46 44.54
C GLU A 87 7.41 9.26 45.50
N ASN A 88 8.63 8.85 45.86
CA ASN A 88 8.91 7.87 46.93
C ASN A 88 9.15 8.59 48.26
#